data_AF-A0A4Q6BX32-F1
#
_entry.id   AF-A0A4Q6BX32-F1
#
_cell.length_a   1.000
_cell.length_b   1.000
_cell.length_c   1.000
_cell.angle_alpha   90.00
_cell.angle_beta   90.00
_cell.angle_gamma   90.00
#
_symmetry.space_group_name_H-M   'P 1'
#
loop_
_entity.id
_entity.type
_entity.pdbx_description
1 polymer ?
#
loop_
_entity_poly.entity_id
_entity_poly.type
_entity_poly.pdbx_seq_one_letter_code
_entity_poly.pdbx_strand_id
1 'polypeptide(L)'
;MSELKLVSDKANSYWAIHDRAMMAASNLKRSEIEMLDALIDVESRQVYYQMEIKDLFQYCTEMLGLSRHASYNFITVMNKSKEVPALLEAIRDGSTTVSKGRKICSVITEKNAKEWIDLTRECSSRIVERAVAMANPRAAVAESMKYVSADVLELKFAVSEEWSELLN
;
A
#
# COMPACT_ATOMS: atom_id res chain seq x y z
N MET A 1 34.81 -23.44 28.39
CA MET A 1 34.49 -22.30 27.50
C MET A 1 34.19 -22.75 26.06
N SER A 2 33.27 -23.72 25.84
CA SER A 2 33.03 -24.27 24.49
C SER A 2 31.55 -24.33 24.10
N GLU A 3 30.60 -24.37 25.05
CA GLU A 3 29.17 -24.47 24.71
C GLU A 3 28.51 -23.12 24.40
N LEU A 4 29.00 -22.02 24.98
CA LEU A 4 28.45 -20.67 24.75
C LEU A 4 28.69 -20.13 23.32
N LYS A 5 29.73 -20.60 22.62
CA LYS A 5 29.99 -20.21 21.21
C LYS A 5 29.06 -20.93 20.23
N LEU A 6 28.72 -22.20 20.49
CA LEU A 6 27.86 -23.01 19.60
C LEU A 6 26.41 -22.51 19.55
N VAL A 7 25.90 -21.95 20.66
CA VAL A 7 24.55 -21.35 20.71
C VAL A 7 24.52 -20.00 20.00
N SER A 8 25.59 -19.20 20.11
CA SER A 8 25.77 -17.92 19.41
C SER A 8 25.87 -18.09 17.89
N ASP A 9 26.50 -19.17 17.41
CA ASP A 9 26.68 -19.44 15.97
C ASP A 9 25.37 -19.88 15.29
N LYS A 10 24.49 -20.58 16.02
CA LYS A 10 23.19 -21.00 15.49
C LYS A 10 22.25 -19.82 15.23
N ALA A 11 22.22 -18.82 16.11
CA ALA A 11 21.37 -17.64 15.96
C ALA A 11 21.81 -16.71 14.81
N ASN A 12 23.11 -16.71 14.48
CA ASN A 12 23.71 -15.94 13.37
C ASN A 12 23.95 -16.76 12.10
N SER A 13 23.45 -18.00 12.03
CA SER A 13 23.51 -18.80 10.81
C SER A 13 22.70 -18.15 9.69
N TYR A 14 23.16 -18.31 8.44
CA TYR A 14 22.43 -17.86 7.25
C TYR A 14 20.96 -18.32 7.25
N TRP A 15 20.71 -19.56 7.67
CA TRP A 15 19.35 -20.12 7.76
C TRP A 15 18.51 -19.47 8.86
N ALA A 16 19.09 -19.23 10.05
CA ALA A 16 18.37 -18.56 11.13
C ALA A 16 18.01 -17.11 10.78
N ILE A 17 18.90 -16.40 10.07
CA ILE A 17 18.63 -15.05 9.55
C ILE A 17 17.52 -15.09 8.50
N HIS A 18 17.57 -16.04 7.57
CA HIS A 18 16.53 -16.26 6.57
C HIS A 18 15.17 -16.56 7.21
N ASP A 19 15.12 -17.50 8.15
CA ASP A 19 13.90 -17.90 8.85
C ASP A 19 13.29 -16.73 9.62
N ARG A 20 14.13 -15.93 10.31
CA ARG A 20 13.67 -14.70 10.98
C ARG A 20 13.06 -13.72 9.99
N ALA A 21 13.69 -13.52 8.82
CA ALA A 21 13.16 -12.64 7.79
C ALA A 21 11.83 -13.15 7.22
N MET A 22 11.71 -14.46 6.98
CA MET A 22 10.46 -15.09 6.52
C MET A 22 9.33 -14.95 7.54
N MET A 23 9.62 -15.16 8.83
CA MET A 23 8.64 -14.95 9.91
C MET A 23 8.20 -13.48 9.99
N ALA A 24 9.16 -12.55 9.95
CA ALA A 24 8.84 -11.11 9.97
C ALA A 24 7.98 -10.70 8.76
N ALA A 25 8.27 -11.23 7.57
CA ALA A 25 7.48 -10.96 6.37
C ALA A 25 6.06 -11.53 6.47
N SER A 26 5.88 -12.73 7.05
CA SER A 26 4.56 -13.30 7.30
C SER A 26 3.77 -12.47 8.32
N ASN A 27 4.41 -12.07 9.42
CA ASN A 27 3.80 -11.22 10.44
C ASN A 27 3.37 -9.87 9.86
N LEU A 28 4.21 -9.25 9.02
CA LEU A 28 3.88 -7.99 8.36
C LEU A 28 2.59 -8.11 7.53
N LYS A 29 2.45 -9.17 6.74
CA LYS A 29 1.22 -9.42 5.96
C LYS A 29 0.00 -9.56 6.85
N ARG A 30 0.12 -10.33 7.94
CA ARG A 30 -0.98 -10.50 8.91
C ARG A 30 -1.36 -9.18 9.56
N SER A 31 -0.39 -8.40 10.03
CA SER A 31 -0.65 -7.10 10.63
C SER A 31 -1.22 -6.09 9.63
N GLU A 32 -0.88 -6.18 8.34
CA GLU A 32 -1.50 -5.35 7.30
C GLU A 32 -3.01 -5.68 7.16
N ILE A 33 -3.38 -6.97 7.20
CA ILE A 33 -4.78 -7.41 7.17
C ILE A 33 -5.52 -6.95 8.43
N GLU A 34 -4.97 -7.23 9.60
CA GLU A 34 -5.55 -6.83 10.89
C GLU A 34 -5.75 -5.31 10.98
N MET A 35 -4.79 -4.53 10.46
CA MET A 35 -4.89 -3.07 10.42
C MET A 35 -6.03 -2.61 9.51
N LEU A 36 -6.21 -3.23 8.34
CA LEU A 36 -7.31 -2.89 7.44
C LEU A 36 -8.67 -3.18 8.09
N ASP A 37 -8.83 -4.35 8.72
CA ASP A 37 -10.05 -4.70 9.44
C ASP A 37 -10.33 -3.74 10.62
N ALA A 38 -9.30 -3.41 11.41
CA ALA A 38 -9.43 -2.46 12.50
C ALA A 38 -9.85 -1.05 12.01
N LEU A 39 -9.33 -0.60 10.87
CA LEU A 39 -9.72 0.69 10.29
C LEU A 39 -11.16 0.68 9.76
N ILE A 40 -11.65 -0.44 9.24
CA ILE A 40 -13.07 -0.62 8.89
C ILE A 40 -13.94 -0.42 10.14
N ASP A 41 -13.58 -1.05 11.26
CA ASP A 41 -14.32 -0.93 12.51
C ASP A 41 -14.28 0.50 13.06
N VAL A 42 -13.10 1.12 13.09
CA VAL A 42 -12.90 2.52 13.51
C VAL A 42 -13.76 3.47 12.69
N GLU A 43 -13.76 3.32 11.37
CA GLU A 43 -14.54 4.18 10.47
C GLU A 43 -16.04 3.94 10.62
N SER A 44 -16.48 2.68 10.75
CA SER A 44 -17.90 2.35 10.87
C SER A 44 -18.56 2.96 12.11
N ARG A 45 -17.78 3.18 13.17
CA ARG A 45 -18.23 3.76 14.45
C ARG A 45 -17.72 5.17 14.67
N GLN A 46 -16.96 5.71 13.72
CA GLN A 46 -16.30 7.01 13.79
C GLN A 46 -15.57 7.22 15.14
N VAL A 47 -14.81 6.20 15.57
CA VAL A 47 -14.20 6.11 16.91
C VAL A 47 -13.31 7.32 17.23
N TYR A 48 -12.67 7.89 16.21
CA TYR A 48 -11.80 9.05 16.32
C TYR A 48 -12.49 10.31 16.89
N TYR A 49 -13.82 10.45 16.74
CA TYR A 49 -14.52 11.59 17.36
C TYR A 49 -14.54 11.53 18.89
N GLN A 50 -14.43 10.34 19.48
CA GLN A 50 -14.30 10.19 20.94
C GLN A 50 -12.96 10.70 21.48
N MET A 51 -12.01 10.98 20.57
CA MET A 51 -10.67 11.47 20.87
C MET A 51 -10.47 12.91 20.36
N GLU A 52 -11.55 13.62 20.02
CA GLU A 52 -11.51 14.99 19.47
C GLU A 52 -10.73 15.11 18.15
N ILE A 53 -10.61 14.01 17.41
CA ILE A 53 -9.94 13.97 16.10
C ILE A 53 -10.98 14.12 14.99
N LYS A 54 -10.65 14.93 13.98
CA LYS A 54 -11.63 15.39 12.98
C LYS A 54 -11.97 14.35 11.90
N ASP A 55 -11.04 13.44 11.59
CA ASP A 55 -11.18 12.48 10.50
C ASP A 55 -10.25 11.27 10.66
N LEU A 56 -10.53 10.22 9.88
CA LEU A 56 -9.77 8.97 9.89
C LEU A 56 -8.31 9.16 9.45
N PHE A 57 -8.02 10.12 8.57
CA PHE A 57 -6.66 10.36 8.10
C PHE A 57 -5.79 10.89 9.24
N GLN A 58 -6.29 11.89 9.98
CA GLN A 58 -5.64 12.43 11.16
C GLN A 58 -5.50 11.35 12.25
N TYR A 59 -6.52 10.52 12.45
CA TYR A 59 -6.43 9.37 13.37
C TYR A 59 -5.27 8.42 13.00
N CYS A 60 -5.15 8.07 11.71
CA CYS A 60 -4.07 7.21 11.23
C CYS A 60 -2.68 7.84 11.44
N THR A 61 -2.52 9.13 11.16
CA THR A 61 -1.20 9.78 11.26
C THR A 61 -0.80 10.17 12.68
N GLU A 62 -1.75 10.62 13.51
CA GLU A 62 -1.48 11.17 14.84
C GLU A 62 -1.63 10.13 15.95
N MET A 63 -2.68 9.29 15.91
CA MET A 63 -2.91 8.28 16.96
C MET A 63 -2.18 6.97 16.68
N LEU A 64 -2.19 6.51 15.42
CA LEU A 64 -1.56 5.25 15.05
C LEU A 64 -0.09 5.41 14.60
N GLY A 65 0.38 6.64 14.42
CA GLY A 65 1.76 6.93 13.99
C GLY A 65 2.08 6.45 12.57
N LEU A 66 1.07 6.24 11.72
CA LEU A 66 1.28 5.84 10.33
C LEU A 66 1.84 7.00 9.51
N SER A 67 2.74 6.68 8.58
CA SER A 67 3.15 7.66 7.57
C SER A 67 1.95 8.09 6.74
N ARG A 68 1.94 9.35 6.26
CA ARG A 68 0.88 9.85 5.36
C ARG A 68 0.63 8.90 4.19
N HIS A 69 1.68 8.37 3.59
CA HIS A 69 1.57 7.42 2.47
C HIS A 69 0.87 6.12 2.88
N ALA A 70 1.22 5.54 4.02
CA ALA A 70 0.54 4.36 4.55
C ALA A 70 -0.94 4.66 4.84
N SER A 71 -1.23 5.77 5.52
CA SER A 71 -2.61 6.21 5.82
C SER A 71 -3.45 6.34 4.55
N TYR A 72 -2.92 6.99 3.51
CA TYR A 72 -3.61 7.08 2.22
C TYR A 72 -3.88 5.71 1.60
N ASN A 73 -2.93 4.78 1.65
CA ASN A 73 -3.13 3.45 1.09
C ASN A 73 -4.23 2.67 1.79
N PHE A 74 -4.19 2.61 3.12
CA PHE A 74 -5.22 1.93 3.90
C PHE A 74 -6.60 2.55 3.69
N ILE A 75 -6.72 3.88 3.79
CA ILE A 75 -8.01 4.56 3.64
C ILE A 75 -8.58 4.38 2.23
N THR A 76 -7.74 4.47 1.20
CA THR A 76 -8.18 4.29 -0.19
C THR A 76 -8.69 2.87 -0.43
N VAL A 77 -7.93 1.86 0.03
CA VAL A 77 -8.30 0.46 -0.11
C VAL A 77 -9.55 0.15 0.70
N MET A 78 -9.62 0.59 1.97
CA MET A 78 -10.79 0.41 2.82
C MET A 78 -12.05 0.96 2.17
N ASN A 79 -12.00 2.19 1.63
CA ASN A 79 -13.16 2.79 0.96
C ASN A 79 -13.52 2.04 -0.33
N LYS A 80 -12.53 1.66 -1.14
CA LYS A 80 -12.77 0.87 -2.36
C LYS A 80 -13.34 -0.52 -2.04
N SER A 81 -12.92 -1.14 -0.95
CA SER A 81 -13.42 -2.42 -0.47
C SER A 81 -14.90 -2.38 -0.07
N LYS A 82 -15.44 -1.22 0.31
CA LYS A 82 -16.89 -1.04 0.52
C LYS A 82 -17.68 -1.13 -0.79
N GLU A 83 -17.09 -0.65 -1.89
CA GLU A 83 -17.68 -0.69 -3.24
C GLU A 83 -17.40 -2.02 -3.96
N VAL A 84 -16.27 -2.66 -3.67
CA VAL A 84 -15.83 -3.92 -4.29
C VAL A 84 -15.38 -4.88 -3.20
N PRO A 85 -16.31 -5.64 -2.57
CA PRO A 85 -15.99 -6.55 -1.46
C PRO A 85 -14.92 -7.59 -1.80
N ALA A 86 -14.84 -8.01 -3.07
CA ALA A 86 -13.81 -8.94 -3.55
C ALA A 86 -12.37 -8.43 -3.33
N LEU A 87 -12.15 -7.11 -3.29
CA LEU A 87 -10.84 -6.53 -2.99
C LEU A 87 -10.43 -6.79 -1.54
N LEU A 88 -11.38 -6.71 -0.59
CA LEU A 88 -11.11 -7.00 0.81
C LEU A 88 -10.75 -8.48 1.02
N GLU A 89 -11.53 -9.37 0.41
CA GLU A 89 -11.29 -10.82 0.49
C GLU A 89 -9.93 -11.20 -0.10
N ALA A 90 -9.55 -10.60 -1.23
CA ALA A 90 -8.23 -10.82 -1.84
C ALA A 90 -7.05 -10.32 -0.98
N ILE A 91 -7.27 -9.35 -0.09
CA ILE A 91 -6.25 -8.92 0.87
C ILE A 91 -6.20 -9.89 2.04
N ARG A 92 -7.37 -10.31 2.55
CA ARG A 92 -7.50 -11.26 3.67
C ARG A 92 -6.90 -12.63 3.36
N ASP A 93 -7.09 -13.13 2.14
CA ASP A 93 -6.53 -14.41 1.69
C ASP A 93 -5.06 -14.31 1.22
N GLY A 94 -4.52 -13.09 1.14
CA GLY A 94 -3.15 -12.81 0.73
C GLY A 94 -2.90 -12.90 -0.78
N SER A 95 -3.94 -12.96 -1.61
CA SER A 95 -3.84 -12.87 -3.07
C SER A 95 -3.27 -11.52 -3.53
N THR A 96 -3.48 -10.46 -2.75
CA THR A 96 -2.87 -9.14 -2.95
C THR A 96 -2.50 -8.48 -1.61
N THR A 97 -1.82 -7.33 -1.68
CA THR A 97 -1.46 -6.52 -0.50
C THR A 97 -2.18 -5.17 -0.55
N VAL A 98 -2.29 -4.45 0.56
CA VAL A 98 -2.92 -3.11 0.58
C VAL A 98 -2.19 -2.17 -0.39
N SER A 99 -0.87 -2.18 -0.37
CA SER A 99 -0.06 -1.35 -1.28
C SER A 99 -0.30 -1.65 -2.77
N LYS A 100 -0.53 -2.91 -3.14
CA LYS A 100 -0.75 -3.31 -4.53
C LYS A 100 -2.21 -3.17 -4.95
N GLY A 101 -3.15 -3.52 -4.07
CA GLY A 101 -4.59 -3.27 -4.22
C GLY A 101 -4.91 -1.78 -4.38
N ARG A 102 -4.17 -0.89 -3.67
CA ARG A 102 -4.31 0.57 -3.85
C ARG A 102 -4.08 1.01 -5.30
N LYS A 103 -3.16 0.37 -6.03
CA LYS A 103 -2.83 0.76 -7.42
C LYS A 103 -4.02 0.57 -8.36
N ILE A 104 -4.84 -0.46 -8.12
CA ILE A 104 -6.00 -0.80 -8.97
C ILE A 104 -7.29 -0.09 -8.53
N CYS A 105 -7.29 0.64 -7.40
CA CYS A 105 -8.50 1.28 -6.86
C CYS A 105 -9.18 2.27 -7.82
N SER A 106 -8.46 2.81 -8.81
CA SER A 106 -9.00 3.75 -9.80
C SER A 106 -9.70 3.07 -10.99
N VAL A 107 -9.60 1.74 -11.13
CA VAL A 107 -10.08 0.97 -12.29
C VAL A 107 -10.88 -0.28 -11.91
N ILE A 108 -10.70 -0.78 -10.70
CA ILE A 108 -11.43 -1.94 -10.19
C ILE A 108 -12.89 -1.58 -9.91
N THR A 109 -13.77 -2.48 -10.32
CA THR A 109 -15.22 -2.47 -10.15
C THR A 109 -15.66 -3.89 -9.82
N GLU A 110 -16.90 -4.09 -9.35
CA GLU A 110 -17.41 -5.44 -9.08
C GLU A 110 -17.37 -6.37 -10.30
N LYS A 111 -17.57 -5.81 -11.50
CA LYS A 111 -17.63 -6.60 -12.76
C LYS A 111 -16.27 -7.11 -13.23
N ASN A 112 -15.21 -6.36 -12.96
CA ASN A 112 -13.84 -6.68 -13.42
C ASN A 112 -12.90 -7.02 -12.24
N ALA A 113 -13.44 -7.23 -11.03
CA ALA A 113 -12.66 -7.44 -9.83
C ALA A 113 -11.68 -8.60 -9.97
N LYS A 114 -12.16 -9.74 -10.49
CA LYS A 114 -11.35 -10.94 -10.69
C LYS A 114 -10.10 -10.65 -11.54
N GLU A 115 -10.27 -10.03 -12.70
CA GLU A 115 -9.17 -9.74 -13.64
C GLU A 115 -8.10 -8.85 -13.01
N TRP A 116 -8.51 -7.79 -12.30
CA TRP A 116 -7.57 -6.90 -11.63
C TRP A 116 -6.88 -7.54 -10.43
N ILE A 117 -7.61 -8.34 -9.65
CA ILE A 117 -7.04 -9.05 -8.50
C ILE A 117 -6.01 -10.08 -8.98
N ASP A 118 -6.34 -10.88 -9.98
CA ASP A 118 -5.43 -11.86 -10.59
C ASP A 118 -4.17 -11.17 -11.13
N LEU A 119 -4.32 -10.02 -11.81
CA LEU A 119 -3.19 -9.22 -12.25
C LEU A 119 -2.30 -8.78 -11.08
N THR A 120 -2.89 -8.33 -9.96
CA THR A 120 -2.09 -7.98 -8.77
C THR A 120 -1.43 -9.19 -8.11
N ARG A 121 -1.97 -10.38 -8.27
CA ARG A 121 -1.37 -11.59 -7.72
C ARG A 121 -0.15 -12.02 -8.52
N GLU A 122 -0.26 -12.02 -9.84
CA GLU A 122 0.71 -12.65 -10.74
C GLU A 122 1.80 -11.70 -11.24
N CYS A 123 1.48 -10.42 -11.40
CA CYS A 123 2.37 -9.47 -12.08
C CYS A 123 3.11 -8.55 -11.11
N SER A 124 4.28 -8.03 -11.51
CA SER A 124 4.99 -7.01 -10.72
C SER A 124 4.19 -5.70 -10.61
N SER A 125 4.47 -4.89 -9.58
CA SER A 125 3.83 -3.57 -9.39
C SER A 125 3.90 -2.67 -10.62
N ARG A 126 5.03 -2.70 -11.34
CA ARG A 126 5.23 -1.92 -12.58
C ARG A 126 4.29 -2.34 -13.70
N ILE A 127 4.04 -3.65 -13.84
CA ILE A 127 3.10 -4.17 -14.85
C ILE A 127 1.67 -3.78 -14.49
N VAL A 128 1.30 -3.91 -13.21
CA VAL A 128 -0.01 -3.47 -12.71
C VAL A 128 -0.23 -1.99 -13.00
N GLU A 129 0.72 -1.13 -12.66
CA GLU A 129 0.61 0.32 -12.90
C GLU A 129 0.46 0.66 -14.38
N ARG A 130 1.21 -0.02 -15.25
CA ARG A 130 1.07 0.15 -16.70
C ARG A 130 -0.33 -0.23 -17.17
N ALA A 131 -0.87 -1.35 -16.72
CA ALA A 131 -2.22 -1.78 -17.07
C ALA A 131 -3.28 -0.77 -16.57
N VAL A 132 -3.15 -0.31 -15.32
CA VAL A 132 -4.03 0.72 -14.75
C VAL A 132 -3.99 2.00 -15.58
N ALA A 133 -2.80 2.45 -15.99
CA ALA A 133 -2.64 3.64 -16.83
C ALA A 133 -3.29 3.46 -18.22
N MET A 134 -3.25 2.26 -18.80
CA MET A 134 -3.94 1.97 -20.06
C MET A 134 -5.46 1.98 -19.89
N ALA A 135 -5.98 1.43 -18.78
CA ALA A 135 -7.41 1.35 -18.52
C ALA A 135 -8.02 2.67 -18.05
N ASN A 136 -7.24 3.54 -17.39
CA ASN A 136 -7.65 4.87 -16.99
C ASN A 136 -6.50 5.88 -17.20
N PRO A 137 -6.29 6.32 -18.45
CA PRO A 137 -5.21 7.27 -18.79
C PRO A 137 -5.30 8.60 -18.04
N ARG A 138 -6.52 9.02 -17.66
CA ARG A 138 -6.77 10.28 -16.95
C ARG A 138 -6.49 10.20 -15.45
N ALA A 139 -6.38 9.01 -14.86
CA ALA A 139 -6.02 8.86 -13.45
C ALA A 139 -4.50 8.94 -13.20
N ALA A 140 -3.69 8.96 -14.26
CA ALA A 140 -2.24 8.74 -14.15
C ALA A 140 -1.50 9.88 -13.43
N VAL A 141 -1.89 11.15 -13.60
CA VAL A 141 -1.22 12.28 -12.93
C VAL A 141 -2.21 13.42 -12.66
N ALA A 142 -2.41 13.73 -11.38
CA ALA A 142 -2.90 15.05 -10.99
C ALA A 142 -1.72 16.02 -11.11
N GLU A 143 -1.85 17.00 -11.99
CA GLU A 143 -0.86 18.06 -12.16
C GLU A 143 -0.66 18.78 -10.82
N SER A 144 0.59 18.97 -10.43
CA SER A 144 0.91 19.68 -9.20
C SER A 144 2.23 20.42 -9.32
N MET A 145 2.33 21.50 -8.55
CA MET A 145 3.54 22.29 -8.38
C MET A 145 3.85 22.36 -6.89
N LYS A 146 5.11 22.17 -6.52
CA LYS A 146 5.58 22.37 -5.14
C LYS A 146 6.88 23.16 -5.14
N TYR A 147 7.08 24.00 -4.12
CA TYR A 147 8.36 24.70 -3.93
C TYR A 147 9.47 23.70 -3.59
N VAL A 148 10.63 23.87 -4.23
CA VAL A 148 11.87 23.17 -3.90
C VAL A 148 12.98 24.12 -3.44
N SER A 149 12.86 25.42 -3.76
CA SER A 149 13.60 26.52 -3.15
C SER A 149 12.68 27.75 -2.99
N ALA A 150 13.22 28.90 -2.59
CA ALA A 150 12.46 30.14 -2.44
C ALA A 150 11.74 30.59 -3.73
N ASP A 151 12.28 30.23 -4.89
CA ASP A 151 11.87 30.73 -6.21
C ASP A 151 11.79 29.61 -7.29
N VAL A 152 12.09 28.36 -6.93
CA VAL A 152 12.02 27.21 -7.84
C VAL A 152 10.86 26.29 -7.47
N LEU A 153 10.09 25.92 -8.49
CA LEU A 153 9.00 24.95 -8.41
C LEU A 153 9.39 23.64 -9.11
N GLU A 154 9.07 22.50 -8.50
CA GLU A 154 9.00 21.22 -9.18
C GLU A 154 7.61 21.09 -9.81
N LEU A 155 7.54 20.95 -11.14
CA LEU A 155 6.32 20.65 -11.87
C LEU A 155 6.21 19.14 -12.08
N LYS A 156 5.11 18.55 -11.59
CA LYS A 156 4.73 17.17 -11.87
C LYS A 156 3.58 17.14 -12.86
N PHE A 157 3.82 16.59 -14.04
CA PHE A 157 2.84 16.43 -15.11
C PHE A 157 3.11 15.14 -15.88
N ALA A 158 2.08 14.59 -16.54
CA ALA A 158 2.24 13.41 -17.39
C ALA A 158 2.82 13.81 -18.74
N VAL A 159 3.80 13.04 -19.22
CA VAL A 159 4.36 13.14 -20.57
C VAL A 159 4.34 11.78 -21.25
N SER A 160 4.38 11.76 -22.60
CA SER A 160 4.52 10.49 -23.34
C SER A 160 5.93 9.92 -23.15
N GLU A 161 6.10 8.62 -23.41
CA GLU A 161 7.40 7.94 -23.31
C GLU A 161 8.48 8.60 -24.20
N GLU A 162 8.06 9.13 -25.35
CA GLU A 162 8.89 9.88 -26.31
C GLU A 162 9.57 11.11 -25.67
N TRP A 163 8.98 11.70 -24.62
CA TRP A 163 9.58 12.84 -23.92
C TRP A 163 10.79 12.46 -23.05
N SER A 164 10.94 11.18 -22.70
CA SER A 164 12.07 10.73 -21.88
C SER A 164 13.42 10.98 -22.56
N GLU A 165 13.45 11.00 -23.89
CA GLU A 165 14.65 11.26 -24.69
C GLU A 165 15.05 12.74 -24.70
N LEU A 166 14.12 13.66 -24.42
CA LEU A 166 14.36 15.11 -24.41
C LEU A 166 14.83 15.65 -23.04
N LEU A 167 14.76 14.83 -21.99
CA LEU A 167 15.07 15.21 -20.61
C LEU A 167 16.43 14.67 -20.11
N ASN A 168 17.21 14.03 -20.99
CA ASN A 168 18.61 13.63 -20.77
C ASN A 168 19.56 14.58 -21.49
#